data_AF-A0A955YPN5-F1
#
_entry.id   AF-A0A955YPN5-F1
#
_cell.length_a   1.000
_cell.length_b   1.000
_cell.length_c   1.000
_cell.angle_alpha   90.00
_cell.angle_beta   90.00
_cell.angle_gamma   90.00
#
_symmetry.space_group_name_H-M   'P 1'
#
loop_
_entity.id
_entity.type
_entity.pdbx_description
1 polymer ?
#
loop_
_entity_poly.entity_id
_entity_poly.type
_entity_poly.pdbx_seq_one_letter_code
_entity_poly.pdbx_strand_id
1 'polypeptide(L)'
;HCYLVASNLEDIEGALEAVANKVMTETCDGHDNDCDGFVDEDFDVDGDSYTTCGTRTTGGPGQPVDNGAADCDDRDGTTFPGAKEACDGRDNDCNGTSDEGCGCTFGDERPCGTAEGTCSVGRQVCEGGAWSECRDGVAPAAVEICDGLDDNCNGQIDDGAVCDAGDTCFEGVCSPIAYTGGAGCSVSAVPGPVTSTTTLLFLAGILGWLSRRRRA
;
A
#
# COMPACT_ATOMS: atom_id res chain seq x y z
N HIS A 1 37.19 -4.89 -40.35
CA HIS A 1 38.25 -4.62 -41.37
C HIS A 1 37.55 -4.44 -42.73
N CYS A 2 37.03 -3.26 -43.04
CA CYS A 2 36.41 -2.99 -44.36
C CYS A 2 37.47 -2.39 -45.30
N TYR A 3 37.90 -3.12 -46.33
CA TYR A 3 38.53 -2.49 -47.50
C TYR A 3 38.14 -3.23 -48.78
N LEU A 4 37.63 -2.48 -49.75
CA LEU A 4 37.42 -2.93 -51.13
C LEU A 4 38.51 -2.29 -52.00
N VAL A 5 39.41 -3.10 -52.56
CA VAL A 5 40.41 -2.62 -53.52
C VAL A 5 39.91 -2.91 -54.92
N ALA A 6 39.61 -1.87 -55.69
CA ALA A 6 39.32 -1.97 -57.11
C ALA A 6 40.55 -1.53 -57.92
N SER A 7 40.90 -2.29 -58.95
CA SER A 7 42.13 -2.08 -59.74
C SER A 7 41.87 -1.74 -61.22
N ASN A 8 40.61 -1.73 -61.65
CA ASN A 8 40.18 -1.31 -62.97
C ASN A 8 38.69 -0.89 -62.97
N LEU A 9 38.21 -0.35 -64.09
CA LEU A 9 36.89 0.29 -64.21
C LEU A 9 35.72 -0.70 -64.11
N GLU A 10 35.92 -1.95 -64.51
CA GLU A 10 34.90 -3.02 -64.48
C GLU A 10 34.74 -3.55 -63.03
N ASP A 11 35.83 -3.63 -62.26
CA ASP A 11 35.83 -3.91 -60.81
C ASP A 11 35.20 -2.78 -59.99
N ILE A 12 35.20 -1.55 -60.50
CA ILE A 12 34.59 -0.38 -59.84
C ILE A 12 33.05 -0.45 -59.93
N GLU A 13 32.47 -0.90 -61.04
CA GLU A 13 31.02 -1.07 -61.16
C GLU A 13 30.51 -2.24 -60.30
N GLY A 14 31.28 -3.34 -60.21
CA GLY A 14 30.97 -4.46 -59.29
C GLY A 14 31.12 -4.11 -57.81
N ALA A 15 32.11 -3.29 -57.43
CA ALA A 15 32.24 -2.76 -56.06
C ALA A 15 31.14 -1.74 -55.73
N LEU A 16 30.63 -1.01 -56.72
CA LEU A 16 29.52 -0.07 -56.56
C LEU A 16 28.19 -0.80 -56.33
N GLU A 17 28.00 -1.97 -56.93
CA GLU A 17 26.83 -2.84 -56.69
C GLU A 17 26.93 -3.59 -55.33
N ALA A 18 28.14 -3.93 -54.89
CA ALA A 18 28.40 -4.49 -53.55
C ALA A 18 28.19 -3.46 -52.43
N VAL A 19 28.49 -2.18 -52.68
CA VAL A 19 28.17 -1.04 -51.81
C VAL A 19 26.69 -0.62 -51.93
N ALA A 20 26.01 -0.93 -53.03
CA ALA A 20 24.56 -0.73 -53.14
C ALA A 20 23.75 -1.79 -52.38
N ASN A 21 24.32 -2.99 -52.19
CA ASN A 21 23.82 -4.06 -51.32
C ASN A 21 24.40 -4.00 -49.90
N LYS A 22 24.58 -2.78 -49.36
CA LYS A 22 24.78 -2.41 -47.95
C LYS A 22 23.59 -2.81 -47.06
N VAL A 23 23.10 -4.02 -47.29
CA VAL A 23 22.05 -4.76 -46.60
C VAL A 23 22.76 -5.90 -45.86
N MET A 24 23.83 -5.56 -45.13
CA MET A 24 24.22 -6.39 -44.02
C MET A 24 23.48 -5.76 -42.85
N THR A 25 22.56 -6.48 -42.24
CA THR A 25 22.05 -6.09 -40.92
C THR A 25 23.20 -6.24 -39.95
N GLU A 26 23.38 -5.27 -39.05
CA GLU A 26 24.38 -5.39 -37.99
C GLU A 26 24.19 -6.71 -37.22
N THR A 27 25.29 -7.27 -36.75
CA THR A 27 25.35 -8.45 -35.90
C THR A 27 26.22 -8.09 -34.72
N CYS A 28 25.77 -8.34 -33.49
CA CYS A 28 26.50 -8.09 -32.24
C CYS A 28 27.87 -8.81 -32.16
N ASP A 29 28.84 -8.41 -32.96
CA ASP A 29 30.17 -9.00 -33.05
C ASP A 29 31.28 -7.95 -32.90
N GLY A 30 30.92 -6.69 -32.63
CA GLY A 30 31.85 -5.58 -32.49
C GLY A 30 32.50 -5.18 -33.82
N HIS A 31 31.88 -5.53 -34.95
CA HIS A 31 32.28 -5.13 -36.27
C HIS A 31 31.15 -4.40 -36.99
N ASP A 32 31.50 -3.27 -37.59
CA ASP A 32 30.71 -2.55 -38.59
C ASP A 32 30.46 -3.50 -39.78
N ASN A 33 29.34 -4.23 -39.77
CA ASN A 33 29.02 -5.28 -40.73
C ASN A 33 28.45 -4.69 -42.02
N ASP A 34 27.75 -3.57 -41.90
CA ASP A 34 27.18 -2.83 -43.00
C ASP A 34 28.16 -1.76 -43.56
N CYS A 35 29.28 -1.51 -42.87
CA CYS A 35 30.30 -0.52 -43.23
C CYS A 35 29.71 0.92 -43.34
N ASP A 36 28.73 1.29 -42.53
CA ASP A 36 28.17 2.65 -42.43
C ASP A 36 28.96 3.61 -41.52
N GLY A 37 29.90 3.05 -40.77
CA GLY A 37 30.80 3.77 -39.88
C GLY A 37 30.34 3.83 -38.43
N PHE A 38 29.19 3.23 -38.11
CA PHE A 38 28.79 2.86 -36.77
C PHE A 38 29.10 1.37 -36.55
N VAL A 39 28.89 0.89 -35.33
CA VAL A 39 29.17 -0.50 -34.96
C VAL A 39 28.01 -0.89 -34.06
N ASP A 40 27.30 -1.95 -34.43
CA ASP A 40 26.20 -2.53 -33.66
C ASP A 40 25.12 -1.49 -33.27
N GLU A 41 24.75 -0.57 -34.18
CA GLU A 41 23.82 0.53 -33.91
C GLU A 41 22.33 0.22 -34.04
N ASP A 42 21.97 -0.87 -34.74
CA ASP A 42 20.57 -1.25 -34.99
C ASP A 42 19.89 -1.99 -33.81
N PHE A 43 20.46 -1.91 -32.60
CA PHE A 43 20.12 -2.75 -31.45
C PHE A 43 19.65 -1.99 -30.19
N ASP A 44 19.37 -0.69 -30.31
CA ASP A 44 18.78 0.19 -29.27
C ASP A 44 17.51 0.83 -29.85
N VAL A 45 16.38 0.12 -29.78
CA VAL A 45 15.13 0.53 -30.42
C VAL A 45 14.41 1.63 -29.62
N ASP A 46 14.57 1.67 -28.30
CA ASP A 46 13.90 2.67 -27.44
C ASP A 46 14.76 3.90 -27.09
N GLY A 47 16.08 3.85 -27.34
CA GLY A 47 17.01 4.95 -27.19
C GLY A 47 17.52 5.18 -25.77
N ASP A 48 17.46 4.18 -24.89
CA ASP A 48 17.92 4.29 -23.50
C ASP A 48 19.43 4.07 -23.31
N SER A 49 20.15 3.83 -24.42
CA SER A 49 21.60 3.54 -24.49
C SER A 49 22.02 2.14 -24.02
N TYR A 50 21.07 1.27 -23.71
CA TYR A 50 21.26 -0.15 -23.56
C TYR A 50 20.85 -0.83 -24.88
N THR A 51 21.54 -1.92 -25.21
CA THR A 51 21.27 -2.65 -26.45
C THR A 51 21.00 -4.11 -26.13
N THR A 52 20.30 -4.80 -27.04
CA THR A 52 20.20 -6.27 -26.99
C THR A 52 21.55 -6.98 -27.11
N CYS A 53 22.61 -6.27 -27.49
CA CYS A 53 23.99 -6.77 -27.53
C CYS A 53 24.74 -6.63 -26.18
N GLY A 54 24.22 -5.90 -25.20
CA GLY A 54 24.94 -5.54 -23.97
C GLY A 54 24.92 -4.04 -23.64
N THR A 55 25.49 -3.66 -22.49
CA THR A 55 25.69 -2.25 -22.14
C THR A 55 26.81 -1.64 -22.97
N ARG A 56 26.61 -0.51 -23.65
CA ARG A 56 27.70 0.27 -24.26
C ARG A 56 28.29 1.21 -23.21
N THR A 57 29.07 0.70 -22.25
CA THR A 57 29.39 1.52 -21.07
C THR A 57 30.20 2.77 -21.35
N THR A 58 31.03 2.82 -22.39
CA THR A 58 31.62 4.10 -22.85
C THR A 58 32.35 3.90 -24.17
N GLY A 59 31.94 4.62 -25.22
CA GLY A 59 32.82 4.90 -26.34
C GLY A 59 32.13 4.86 -27.69
N GLY A 60 32.52 5.81 -28.53
CA GLY A 60 31.98 6.01 -29.88
C GLY A 60 32.21 4.83 -30.83
N PRO A 61 32.19 5.08 -32.15
CA PRO A 61 32.29 4.02 -33.15
C PRO A 61 33.58 3.19 -33.00
N GLY A 62 33.47 1.85 -33.01
CA GLY A 62 34.63 0.93 -32.98
C GLY A 62 35.09 0.42 -31.62
N GLN A 63 34.23 0.31 -30.61
CA GLN A 63 34.55 -0.33 -29.32
C GLN A 63 33.87 -1.71 -29.22
N PRO A 64 34.54 -2.73 -28.65
CA PRO A 64 33.96 -4.06 -28.49
C PRO A 64 32.80 -4.01 -27.51
N VAL A 65 31.70 -4.69 -27.83
CA VAL A 65 30.60 -4.98 -26.89
C VAL A 65 31.19 -5.60 -25.63
N ASP A 66 31.11 -4.89 -24.51
CA ASP A 66 31.35 -5.48 -23.21
C ASP A 66 30.26 -6.52 -22.96
N ASN A 67 30.64 -7.71 -22.49
CA ASN A 67 29.73 -8.75 -22.01
C ASN A 67 28.98 -8.31 -20.71
N GLY A 68 28.52 -7.05 -20.66
CA GLY A 68 27.54 -6.59 -19.68
C GLY A 68 26.21 -7.30 -19.92
N ALA A 69 25.31 -7.23 -18.94
CA ALA A 69 23.96 -7.73 -19.15
C ALA A 69 23.36 -6.99 -20.36
N ALA A 70 22.74 -7.74 -21.28
CA ALA A 70 22.01 -7.17 -22.40
C ALA A 70 20.69 -6.59 -21.91
N ASP A 71 20.18 -5.61 -22.66
CA ASP A 71 18.80 -5.20 -22.50
C ASP A 71 17.88 -6.41 -22.78
N CYS A 72 17.00 -6.68 -21.82
CA CYS A 72 16.04 -7.75 -21.84
C CYS A 72 14.71 -7.35 -22.49
N ASP A 73 14.42 -6.05 -22.66
CA ASP A 73 13.28 -5.52 -23.42
C ASP A 73 13.60 -4.20 -24.13
N ASP A 74 14.28 -4.29 -25.28
CA ASP A 74 14.70 -3.22 -26.21
C ASP A 74 13.58 -2.29 -26.75
N ARG A 75 12.35 -2.47 -26.30
CA ARG A 75 11.21 -1.62 -26.66
C ARG A 75 10.71 -0.80 -25.47
N ASP A 76 11.32 -0.95 -24.31
CA ASP A 76 10.94 -0.31 -23.07
C ASP A 76 12.16 0.29 -22.36
N GLY A 77 12.44 1.56 -22.62
CA GLY A 77 13.58 2.28 -22.04
C GLY A 77 13.50 2.53 -20.53
N THR A 78 12.61 1.83 -19.83
CA THR A 78 12.59 1.72 -18.37
C THR A 78 13.06 0.34 -17.87
N THR A 79 13.29 -0.60 -18.78
CA THR A 79 13.75 -1.96 -18.55
C THR A 79 15.15 -2.08 -19.14
N PHE A 80 16.16 -2.07 -18.27
CA PHE A 80 17.56 -2.16 -18.69
C PHE A 80 18.45 -2.62 -17.53
N PRO A 81 19.63 -3.17 -17.81
CA PRO A 81 20.61 -3.57 -16.79
C PRO A 81 20.83 -2.55 -15.66
N GLY A 82 20.39 -2.92 -14.45
CA GLY A 82 20.51 -2.08 -13.25
C GLY A 82 19.46 -0.98 -13.11
N ALA A 83 18.36 -1.02 -13.89
CA ALA A 83 17.18 -0.21 -13.64
C ALA A 83 16.59 -0.48 -12.25
N LYS A 84 15.56 0.28 -11.88
CA LYS A 84 14.83 0.04 -10.63
C LYS A 84 13.58 -0.78 -10.98
N GLU A 85 13.39 -1.88 -10.26
CA GLU A 85 12.17 -2.68 -10.30
C GLU A 85 10.90 -1.83 -10.09
N ALA A 86 9.98 -1.93 -11.06
CA ALA A 86 8.67 -1.30 -11.04
C ALA A 86 7.66 -2.09 -10.19
N CYS A 87 8.03 -3.30 -9.75
CA CYS A 87 7.19 -4.23 -9.00
C CYS A 87 5.93 -4.65 -9.78
N ASP A 88 6.06 -4.87 -11.09
CA ASP A 88 4.99 -5.18 -12.03
C ASP A 88 5.05 -6.62 -12.55
N GLY A 89 5.90 -7.46 -11.95
CA GLY A 89 6.11 -8.86 -12.33
C GLY A 89 7.02 -9.03 -13.52
N ARG A 90 7.75 -7.99 -13.93
CA ARG A 90 8.80 -8.02 -14.94
C ARG A 90 10.16 -7.86 -14.28
N ASP A 91 11.19 -8.34 -14.96
CA ASP A 91 12.60 -8.10 -14.62
C ASP A 91 12.98 -6.78 -15.28
N ASN A 92 12.85 -5.66 -14.57
CA ASN A 92 13.14 -4.35 -15.15
C ASN A 92 14.65 -4.07 -15.16
N ASP A 93 15.41 -4.65 -14.23
CA ASP A 93 16.84 -4.43 -14.11
C ASP A 93 17.70 -5.46 -14.85
N CYS A 94 17.06 -6.37 -15.59
CA CYS A 94 17.62 -7.46 -16.39
C CYS A 94 18.63 -8.33 -15.63
N ASN A 95 18.41 -8.55 -14.33
CA ASN A 95 19.30 -9.35 -13.47
C ASN A 95 18.97 -10.86 -13.47
N GLY A 96 17.88 -11.26 -14.12
CA GLY A 96 17.39 -12.65 -14.21
C GLY A 96 16.40 -13.05 -13.12
N THR A 97 16.02 -12.11 -12.26
CA THR A 97 14.99 -12.23 -11.24
C THR A 97 14.00 -11.06 -11.40
N SER A 98 12.81 -11.13 -10.80
CA SER A 98 11.76 -10.11 -11.00
C SER A 98 11.26 -9.60 -9.66
N ASP A 99 10.99 -8.30 -9.60
CA ASP A 99 10.50 -7.59 -8.42
C ASP A 99 11.47 -7.61 -7.21
N GLU A 100 12.79 -7.62 -7.43
CA GLU A 100 13.77 -7.50 -6.35
C GLU A 100 13.65 -6.18 -5.59
N GLY A 101 13.71 -6.25 -4.26
CA GLY A 101 13.62 -5.06 -3.42
C GLY A 101 12.21 -4.49 -3.29
N CYS A 102 11.20 -5.15 -3.87
CA CYS A 102 9.78 -4.86 -3.65
C CYS A 102 9.31 -5.40 -2.28
N GLY A 103 8.20 -4.86 -1.76
CA GLY A 103 7.60 -5.32 -0.49
C GLY A 103 6.94 -6.69 -0.58
N CYS A 104 6.62 -7.11 -1.80
CA CYS A 104 6.10 -8.42 -2.20
C CYS A 104 6.27 -8.59 -3.73
N THR A 105 6.22 -9.82 -4.22
CA THR A 105 6.26 -10.15 -5.66
C THR A 105 4.89 -9.95 -6.29
N PHE A 106 4.81 -9.40 -7.49
CA PHE A 106 3.55 -9.18 -8.18
C PHE A 106 2.72 -10.47 -8.30
N GLY A 107 1.44 -10.38 -7.95
CA GLY A 107 0.51 -11.51 -8.01
C GLY A 107 0.61 -12.51 -6.85
N ASP A 108 1.57 -12.37 -5.93
CA ASP A 108 1.59 -13.16 -4.71
C ASP A 108 0.30 -12.96 -3.91
N GLU A 109 -0.17 -14.03 -3.25
CA GLU A 109 -1.37 -14.01 -2.41
C GLU A 109 -1.02 -14.29 -0.95
N ARG A 110 -1.70 -13.60 -0.03
CA ARG A 110 -1.64 -13.92 1.41
C ARG A 110 -3.00 -13.77 2.10
N PRO A 111 -3.24 -14.51 3.20
CA PRO A 111 -4.43 -14.29 4.02
C PRO A 111 -4.37 -12.95 4.75
N CYS A 112 -5.52 -12.36 5.02
CA CYS A 112 -5.69 -11.14 5.82
C CYS A 112 -6.94 -11.25 6.72
N GLY A 113 -6.97 -10.48 7.82
CA GLY A 113 -8.07 -10.54 8.80
C GLY A 113 -7.95 -11.69 9.79
N THR A 114 -9.00 -11.90 10.58
CA THR A 114 -9.13 -12.97 11.59
C THR A 114 -10.38 -13.80 11.33
N ALA A 115 -10.45 -14.98 11.94
CA ALA A 115 -11.64 -15.83 11.93
C ALA A 115 -12.34 -15.85 13.30
N GLU A 116 -12.18 -14.78 14.08
CA GLU A 116 -12.80 -14.62 15.41
C GLU A 116 -14.15 -13.93 15.27
N GLY A 117 -15.13 -14.35 16.06
CA GLY A 117 -16.44 -13.71 16.07
C GLY A 117 -17.16 -13.75 14.72
N THR A 118 -17.58 -12.58 14.25
CA THR A 118 -18.23 -12.41 12.93
C THR A 118 -17.24 -12.21 11.79
N CYS A 119 -15.94 -12.03 12.11
CA CYS A 119 -14.91 -11.83 11.09
C CYS A 119 -14.65 -13.10 10.28
N SER A 120 -14.14 -12.87 9.07
CA SER A 120 -13.66 -13.94 8.20
C SER A 120 -12.34 -13.53 7.56
N VAL A 121 -11.46 -14.53 7.41
CA VAL A 121 -10.18 -14.36 6.75
C VAL A 121 -10.44 -14.09 5.26
N GLY A 122 -9.94 -12.97 4.78
CA GLY A 122 -9.91 -12.62 3.37
C GLY A 122 -8.55 -12.92 2.74
N ARG A 123 -8.34 -12.32 1.56
CA ARG A 123 -7.11 -12.42 0.79
C ARG A 123 -6.62 -11.05 0.33
N GLN A 124 -5.31 -10.86 0.37
CA GLN A 124 -4.62 -9.75 -0.30
C GLN A 124 -3.80 -10.31 -1.47
N VAL A 125 -3.71 -9.51 -2.53
CA VAL A 125 -2.84 -9.76 -3.69
C VAL A 125 -1.77 -8.68 -3.71
N CYS A 126 -0.54 -9.03 -4.07
CA CYS A 126 0.49 -8.03 -4.28
C CYS A 126 0.29 -7.33 -5.64
N GLU A 127 0.11 -6.01 -5.60
CA GLU A 127 -0.04 -5.15 -6.77
C GLU A 127 0.96 -3.99 -6.64
N GLY A 128 1.87 -3.82 -7.59
CA GLY A 128 2.85 -2.71 -7.57
C GLY A 128 3.79 -2.74 -6.36
N GLY A 129 4.20 -3.93 -5.93
CA GLY A 129 5.11 -4.13 -4.79
C GLY A 129 4.50 -3.88 -3.41
N ALA A 130 3.18 -3.69 -3.34
CA ALA A 130 2.42 -3.51 -2.10
C ALA A 130 1.22 -4.46 -2.04
N TRP A 131 0.84 -4.85 -0.82
CA TRP A 131 -0.34 -5.67 -0.61
C TRP A 131 -1.62 -4.85 -0.80
N SER A 132 -2.54 -5.37 -1.62
CA SER A 132 -3.87 -4.78 -1.86
C SER A 132 -4.68 -4.64 -0.56
N GLU A 133 -5.85 -4.01 -0.66
CA GLU A 133 -6.88 -4.16 0.38
C GLU A 133 -7.26 -5.63 0.60
N CYS A 134 -7.75 -5.92 1.80
CA CYS A 134 -8.24 -7.26 2.14
C CYS A 134 -9.58 -7.49 1.42
N ARG A 135 -9.60 -8.39 0.43
CA ARG A 135 -10.80 -8.77 -0.31
C ARG A 135 -11.37 -10.07 0.26
N ASP A 136 -12.67 -10.28 0.08
CA ASP A 136 -13.39 -11.51 0.48
C ASP A 136 -13.33 -11.85 2.00
N GLY A 137 -12.91 -10.90 2.84
CA GLY A 137 -12.91 -11.02 4.30
C GLY A 137 -13.85 -10.00 4.95
N VAL A 138 -14.27 -10.29 6.17
CA VAL A 138 -15.01 -9.36 7.03
C VAL A 138 -14.01 -8.76 8.01
N ALA A 139 -13.83 -7.44 7.94
CA ALA A 139 -12.90 -6.73 8.81
C ALA A 139 -13.51 -6.46 10.20
N PRO A 140 -12.69 -6.41 11.26
CA PRO A 140 -13.10 -5.96 12.58
C PRO A 140 -13.84 -4.62 12.57
N ALA A 141 -15.01 -4.56 13.20
CA ALA A 141 -15.66 -3.31 13.53
C ALA A 141 -14.82 -2.51 14.54
N ALA A 142 -14.89 -1.19 14.50
CA ALA A 142 -14.15 -0.33 15.44
C ALA A 142 -14.76 -0.31 16.84
N VAL A 143 -16.04 -0.66 16.96
CA VAL A 143 -16.84 -0.64 18.20
C VAL A 143 -17.77 -1.84 18.17
N GLU A 144 -17.95 -2.49 19.31
CA GLU A 144 -18.93 -3.58 19.49
C GLU A 144 -20.37 -3.06 19.39
N ILE A 145 -21.22 -3.82 18.71
CA ILE A 145 -22.67 -3.65 18.75
C ILE A 145 -23.18 -4.61 19.83
N CYS A 146 -24.17 -4.18 20.61
CA CYS A 146 -24.80 -5.06 21.59
C CYS A 146 -25.79 -6.01 20.89
N ASP A 147 -25.27 -7.05 20.25
CA ASP A 147 -26.08 -8.03 19.51
C ASP A 147 -25.70 -9.50 19.83
N GLY A 148 -24.77 -9.70 20.76
CA GLY A 148 -24.35 -11.03 21.22
C GLY A 148 -23.34 -11.68 20.29
N LEU A 149 -22.79 -10.92 19.35
CA LEU A 149 -21.70 -11.30 18.49
C LEU A 149 -20.41 -10.59 18.92
N ASP A 150 -19.29 -10.98 18.31
CA ASP A 150 -17.98 -10.34 18.48
C ASP A 150 -17.68 -9.63 17.16
N ASP A 151 -18.03 -8.35 17.09
CA ASP A 151 -17.97 -7.55 15.86
C ASP A 151 -16.59 -6.93 15.63
N ASN A 152 -15.85 -6.62 16.69
CA ASN A 152 -14.47 -6.16 16.59
C ASN A 152 -13.46 -7.32 16.56
N CYS A 153 -13.95 -8.55 16.67
CA CYS A 153 -13.20 -9.79 16.46
C CYS A 153 -11.96 -9.89 17.36
N ASN A 154 -12.09 -9.44 18.61
CA ASN A 154 -11.04 -9.50 19.63
C ASN A 154 -11.15 -10.74 20.52
N GLY A 155 -12.15 -11.60 20.27
CA GLY A 155 -12.42 -12.82 21.03
C GLY A 155 -13.34 -12.63 22.24
N GLN A 156 -13.91 -11.44 22.44
CA GLN A 156 -14.86 -11.13 23.52
C GLN A 156 -16.16 -10.60 22.95
N ILE A 157 -17.26 -11.27 23.31
CA ILE A 157 -18.61 -10.86 22.89
C ILE A 157 -19.03 -9.61 23.66
N ASP A 158 -19.54 -8.61 22.94
CA ASP A 158 -20.10 -7.35 23.45
C ASP A 158 -19.16 -6.54 24.40
N ASP A 159 -17.84 -6.73 24.36
CA ASP A 159 -16.91 -6.00 25.24
C ASP A 159 -16.81 -4.51 24.86
N GLY A 160 -17.36 -3.66 25.72
CA GLY A 160 -17.47 -2.23 25.43
C GLY A 160 -18.57 -1.88 24.43
N ALA A 161 -19.54 -2.78 24.21
CA ALA A 161 -20.71 -2.50 23.40
C ALA A 161 -21.48 -1.26 23.89
N VAL A 162 -21.85 -0.39 22.95
CA VAL A 162 -22.50 0.88 23.26
C VAL A 162 -24.02 0.73 23.18
N CYS A 163 -24.70 1.05 24.27
CA CYS A 163 -26.16 1.18 24.35
C CYS A 163 -26.57 2.65 24.55
N ASP A 164 -27.88 2.92 24.46
CA ASP A 164 -28.45 4.23 24.77
C ASP A 164 -28.20 4.62 26.25
N ALA A 165 -28.30 5.92 26.54
CA ALA A 165 -28.00 6.46 27.86
C ALA A 165 -28.91 5.86 28.96
N GLY A 166 -28.30 5.10 29.88
CA GLY A 166 -28.99 4.44 31.00
C GLY A 166 -29.06 2.91 30.86
N ASP A 167 -28.68 2.38 29.71
CA ASP A 167 -28.69 0.94 29.41
C ASP A 167 -27.30 0.34 29.51
N THR A 168 -27.25 -0.96 29.81
CA THR A 168 -26.05 -1.78 29.79
C THR A 168 -26.26 -2.93 28.82
N CYS A 169 -25.22 -3.30 28.08
CA CYS A 169 -25.24 -4.49 27.25
C CYS A 169 -25.09 -5.75 28.11
N PHE A 170 -25.99 -6.71 27.95
CA PHE A 170 -25.88 -8.04 28.56
C PHE A 170 -26.49 -9.08 27.63
N GLU A 171 -25.70 -10.10 27.27
CA GLU A 171 -26.09 -11.20 26.37
C GLU A 171 -26.74 -10.69 25.06
N GLY A 172 -26.14 -9.69 24.41
CA GLY A 172 -26.63 -9.14 23.14
C GLY A 172 -27.91 -8.31 23.23
N VAL A 173 -28.28 -7.85 24.43
CA VAL A 173 -29.47 -7.01 24.62
C VAL A 173 -29.12 -5.77 25.44
N CYS A 174 -29.40 -4.60 24.86
CA CYS A 174 -29.43 -3.35 25.61
C CYS A 174 -30.67 -3.34 26.50
N SER A 175 -30.44 -3.34 27.82
CA SER A 175 -31.50 -3.17 28.81
C SER A 175 -31.12 -2.04 29.75
N PRO A 176 -32.09 -1.28 30.27
CA PRO A 176 -31.83 -0.42 31.42
C PRO A 176 -31.21 -1.26 32.52
N ILE A 177 -30.39 -0.63 33.36
CA ILE A 177 -29.90 -1.24 34.60
C ILE A 177 -31.13 -1.59 35.45
N ALA A 178 -31.73 -2.73 35.15
CA ALA A 178 -32.77 -3.32 35.92
C ALA A 178 -32.01 -3.84 37.13
N TYR A 179 -32.22 -3.15 38.25
CA TYR A 179 -31.84 -3.57 39.58
C TYR A 179 -32.58 -4.88 39.90
N THR A 180 -32.38 -5.96 39.13
CA THR A 180 -33.03 -7.24 39.36
C THR A 180 -32.22 -7.97 40.41
N GLY A 181 -32.80 -8.01 41.61
CA GLY A 181 -32.18 -8.54 42.80
C GLY A 181 -31.58 -9.93 42.61
N GLY A 182 -30.28 -10.00 42.88
CA GLY A 182 -29.52 -11.22 43.10
C GLY A 182 -28.47 -10.92 44.17
N ALA A 183 -28.91 -10.91 45.43
CA ALA A 183 -28.14 -10.96 46.69
C ALA A 183 -26.69 -10.45 46.66
N GLY A 184 -26.45 -9.18 47.07
CA GLY A 184 -25.12 -8.83 47.57
C GLY A 184 -24.77 -7.35 47.73
N CYS A 185 -25.28 -6.44 46.89
CA CYS A 185 -24.84 -5.05 46.95
C CYS A 185 -25.77 -4.16 47.78
N SER A 186 -25.43 -4.00 49.06
CA SER A 186 -25.96 -2.95 49.92
C SER A 186 -25.30 -1.61 49.56
N VAL A 187 -25.95 -0.79 48.74
CA VAL A 187 -25.74 0.66 48.83
C VAL A 187 -26.69 1.19 49.89
N SER A 188 -26.14 1.49 51.06
CA SER A 188 -26.80 2.29 52.10
C SER A 188 -27.14 3.66 51.53
N ALA A 189 -28.35 3.80 50.98
CA ALA A 189 -28.99 5.09 50.86
C ALA A 189 -29.38 5.52 52.29
N VAL A 190 -28.60 6.41 52.89
CA VAL A 190 -29.03 7.14 54.08
C VAL A 190 -29.84 8.34 53.58
N PRO A 191 -31.18 8.36 53.74
CA PRO A 191 -31.96 9.57 53.48
C PRO A 191 -31.64 10.62 54.54
N GLY A 192 -31.45 11.87 54.08
CA GLY A 192 -31.21 13.02 54.95
C GLY A 192 -32.37 13.31 55.93
N PRO A 193 -32.15 14.19 56.92
CA PRO A 193 -33.12 14.44 57.97
C PRO A 193 -34.22 15.40 57.48
N VAL A 194 -35.47 14.97 57.54
CA VAL A 194 -36.62 15.87 57.60
C VAL A 194 -37.34 15.68 58.93
N THR A 195 -37.06 16.57 59.88
CA THR A 195 -37.91 16.76 61.06
C THR A 195 -38.36 18.22 61.07
N SER A 196 -39.55 18.47 60.54
CA SER A 196 -40.28 19.72 60.80
C SER A 196 -41.51 19.34 61.65
N THR A 197 -41.39 19.59 62.95
CA THR A 197 -42.36 19.27 63.99
C THR A 197 -43.44 20.35 64.06
N THR A 198 -44.69 19.94 63.97
CA THR A 198 -45.86 20.79 64.22
C THR A 198 -46.39 20.49 65.62
N THR A 199 -46.09 21.34 66.62
CA THR A 199 -46.86 21.39 67.88
C THR A 199 -46.91 22.81 68.47
N LEU A 200 -48.00 23.52 68.17
CA LEU A 200 -48.83 24.37 69.03
C LEU A 200 -48.31 24.72 70.46
N LEU A 201 -48.08 26.02 70.74
CA LEU A 201 -48.83 26.89 71.69
C LEU A 201 -48.00 27.97 72.43
N PHE A 202 -48.60 29.17 72.47
CA PHE A 202 -48.55 30.25 73.48
C PHE A 202 -47.37 31.27 73.56
N LEU A 203 -47.76 32.51 73.19
CA LEU A 203 -47.67 33.78 73.93
C LEU A 203 -46.36 34.61 73.98
N ALA A 204 -46.62 35.94 73.86
CA ALA A 204 -45.75 37.11 74.01
C ALA A 204 -44.77 37.34 72.84
N GLY A 205 -44.69 38.51 72.20
CA GLY A 205 -45.22 39.82 72.52
C GLY A 205 -44.23 40.88 72.00
N ILE A 206 -44.74 41.79 71.17
CA ILE A 206 -44.47 43.24 71.25
C ILE A 206 -43.18 43.79 70.59
N LEU A 207 -43.43 44.74 69.66
CA LEU A 207 -42.61 45.88 69.19
C LEU A 207 -41.23 45.56 68.57
N GLY A 208 -40.83 46.11 67.43
CA GLY A 208 -41.31 47.24 66.67
C GLY A 208 -40.16 47.80 65.82
N TRP A 209 -40.54 48.59 64.81
CA TRP A 209 -39.76 49.69 64.25
C TRP A 209 -38.53 49.41 63.36
N LEU A 210 -38.76 49.64 62.05
CA LEU A 210 -38.09 50.68 61.26
C LEU A 210 -36.60 50.94 61.59
N SER A 211 -35.71 50.71 60.62
CA SER A 211 -35.04 51.83 59.95
C SER A 211 -34.02 51.41 58.87
N ARG A 212 -34.10 52.14 57.75
CA ARG A 212 -32.99 52.66 56.92
C ARG A 212 -32.15 51.62 56.17
N ARG A 213 -32.30 51.44 54.84
CA ARG A 213 -32.08 52.41 53.75
C ARG A 213 -30.90 53.37 53.97
N ARG A 214 -29.96 53.31 53.02
CA ARG A 214 -28.82 54.20 52.69
C ARG A 214 -27.48 53.82 53.34
N ARG A 215 -26.54 53.35 52.52
CA ARG A 215 -25.54 54.12 51.75
C ARG A 215 -25.12 53.21 50.58
N ALA A 216 -25.29 53.65 49.33
CA ALA A 216 -24.35 54.47 48.58
C ALA A 216 -23.03 53.72 48.37
#